data_AF-A0A7D9LHL3-F1
#
_entry.id   AF-A0A7D9LHL3-F1
#
_cell.length_a   1.000
_cell.length_b   1.000
_cell.length_c   1.000
_cell.angle_alpha   90.00
_cell.angle_beta   90.00
_cell.angle_gamma   90.00
#
_symmetry.space_group_name_H-M   'P 1'
#
loop_
_entity.id
_entity.type
_entity.pdbx_description
1 polymer ?
#
loop_
_entity_poly.entity_id
_entity_poly.type
_entity_poly.pdbx_seq_one_letter_code
_entity_poly.pdbx_strand_id
1 'polypeptide(L)'
;MIHAEEQSFRSNVLTGKEDQPVSDEATEKPSTSTSTQRINFINAPQRAKQQNLTYAEVVEQHLASSTTAKNSEKVTFRQKQGTVKQSQECNNGVTGNSNNEFTGVERKRNKVKKNIYVKKYQDEIERGLSGCSWTDQSLDSIASIENYVQKITYNLKTAALSSMPIKKSKPLLKRYWNTNLLALNKKFKLCRRTWLRNGKPRGRNYQSYIEYKNLKRDFRKAQRRAIYDEEMKDLEYLEKEHDIDRSDFFRKISRMTKQSQNTNDALLVDGKRIDVEQELLSIWREHYEDLYTPKNNPDFDKNFKMHVEESLHNIEEESY
;
A
#
# COMPACT_ATOMS: atom_id res chain seq x y z
N MET A 1 -51.79 6.19 1.25
CA MET A 1 -52.96 5.60 1.93
C MET A 1 -53.29 4.26 1.28
N ILE A 2 -52.44 3.26 1.54
CA ILE A 2 -52.68 1.84 1.27
C ILE A 2 -52.08 1.11 2.48
N HIS A 3 -52.96 0.47 3.25
CA HIS A 3 -52.70 -0.39 4.41
C HIS A 3 -51.81 -1.58 4.02
N ALA A 4 -50.75 -1.88 4.76
CA ALA A 4 -50.72 -2.76 5.93
C ALA A 4 -51.04 -4.22 5.59
N GLU A 5 -50.01 -5.07 5.58
CA GLU A 5 -50.19 -6.50 5.83
C GLU A 5 -48.98 -7.01 6.64
N GLU A 6 -49.35 -7.46 7.83
CA GLU A 6 -48.51 -7.91 8.93
C GLU A 6 -48.24 -9.43 8.85
N GLN A 7 -47.08 -9.80 9.37
CA GLN A 7 -46.81 -10.99 10.20
C GLN A 7 -47.15 -12.40 9.67
N SER A 8 -46.10 -13.24 9.54
CA SER A 8 -46.16 -14.62 10.05
C SER A 8 -44.78 -15.29 10.13
N PHE A 9 -44.65 -16.20 11.10
CA PHE A 9 -43.59 -17.20 11.33
C PHE A 9 -42.25 -16.76 11.93
N ARG A 10 -42.15 -16.93 13.25
CA ARG A 10 -41.14 -17.80 13.90
C ARG A 10 -41.48 -18.03 15.37
N SER A 11 -42.07 -19.19 15.66
CA SER A 11 -42.13 -19.78 17.00
C SER A 11 -41.45 -21.16 16.98
N ASN A 12 -40.93 -21.52 18.15
CA ASN A 12 -40.48 -22.84 18.61
C ASN A 12 -39.14 -23.38 18.04
N VAL A 13 -38.13 -23.51 18.90
CA VAL A 13 -37.70 -24.80 19.49
C VAL A 13 -36.95 -24.51 20.81
N LEU A 14 -37.46 -25.09 21.89
CA LEU A 14 -36.91 -25.07 23.24
C LEU A 14 -37.11 -26.49 23.80
N THR A 15 -36.04 -27.27 23.90
CA THR A 15 -35.85 -28.48 24.73
C THR A 15 -34.33 -28.59 24.93
N GLY A 16 -33.72 -28.67 26.11
CA GLY A 16 -34.14 -29.25 27.39
C GLY A 16 -33.49 -30.63 27.55
N LYS A 17 -32.38 -30.72 28.30
CA LYS A 17 -31.79 -31.90 29.00
C LYS A 17 -30.47 -31.46 29.64
N GLU A 18 -30.42 -31.19 30.95
CA GLU A 18 -30.36 -32.11 32.12
C GLU A 18 -28.97 -32.72 32.38
N ASP A 19 -28.59 -32.57 33.65
CA ASP A 19 -27.31 -32.81 34.30
C ASP A 19 -27.01 -34.28 34.58
N GLN A 20 -25.71 -34.61 34.66
CA GLN A 20 -25.17 -35.67 35.53
C GLN A 20 -23.78 -35.26 36.03
N PRO A 21 -23.52 -35.31 37.36
CA PRO A 21 -22.21 -35.11 37.97
C PRO A 21 -21.50 -36.45 38.16
N VAL A 22 -20.20 -36.51 37.88
CA VAL A 22 -19.37 -37.71 38.14
C VAL A 22 -18.04 -37.29 38.77
N SER A 23 -18.00 -37.52 40.08
CA SER A 23 -16.90 -37.92 40.98
C SER A 23 -15.49 -37.35 40.86
N ASP A 24 -15.06 -36.81 41.99
CA ASP A 24 -13.70 -36.64 42.47
C ASP A 24 -12.90 -37.95 42.47
N GLU A 25 -11.67 -37.91 41.98
CA GLU A 25 -10.61 -38.84 42.43
C GLU A 25 -9.27 -38.10 42.44
N ALA A 26 -8.81 -37.80 43.66
CA ALA A 26 -7.51 -37.21 43.92
C ALA A 26 -6.43 -38.30 43.87
N THR A 27 -5.39 -38.10 43.08
CA THR A 27 -4.15 -38.88 43.18
C THR A 27 -2.96 -37.93 43.13
N GLU A 28 -2.33 -37.76 44.30
CA GLU A 28 -1.02 -37.14 44.46
C GLU A 28 0.10 -38.05 43.93
N LYS A 29 1.12 -37.43 43.31
CA LYS A 29 2.58 -37.74 43.29
C LYS A 29 3.22 -37.36 41.93
N PRO A 30 4.57 -37.24 41.85
CA PRO A 30 5.41 -36.22 42.46
C PRO A 30 6.07 -35.34 41.37
N SER A 31 6.43 -34.13 41.76
CA SER A 31 7.17 -33.14 40.99
C SER A 31 8.61 -33.59 40.72
N THR A 32 8.99 -33.69 39.45
CA THR A 32 10.26 -33.20 38.87
C THR A 32 10.24 -33.42 37.36
N SER A 33 9.86 -32.41 36.58
CA SER A 33 10.23 -32.32 35.17
C SER A 33 10.56 -30.87 34.83
N THR A 34 11.81 -30.65 34.45
CA THR A 34 12.29 -29.39 33.87
C THR A 34 11.65 -29.28 32.49
N SER A 35 10.49 -28.64 32.44
CA SER A 35 9.75 -28.37 31.21
C SER A 35 10.44 -27.22 30.47
N THR A 36 11.29 -27.54 29.50
CA THR A 36 11.78 -26.57 28.50
C THR A 36 10.56 -26.00 27.76
N GLN A 37 10.21 -24.74 28.07
CA GLN A 37 9.08 -24.05 27.48
C GLN A 37 9.41 -23.69 26.03
N ARG A 38 8.79 -24.40 25.08
CA ARG A 38 8.84 -24.02 23.66
C ARG A 38 7.85 -22.89 23.42
N ILE A 39 8.36 -21.70 23.16
CA ILE A 39 7.60 -20.57 22.62
C ILE A 39 7.01 -21.00 21.27
N ASN A 40 5.73 -21.37 21.27
CA ASN A 40 5.00 -21.67 20.04
C ASN A 40 4.60 -20.34 19.38
N PHE A 41 5.44 -19.86 18.47
CA PHE A 41 5.01 -18.85 17.50
C PHE A 41 3.86 -19.44 16.69
N ILE A 42 2.64 -18.94 16.91
CA ILE A 42 1.50 -19.24 16.05
C ILE A 42 1.92 -18.84 14.64
N ASN A 43 1.99 -19.84 13.76
CA ASN A 43 2.37 -19.67 12.36
C ASN A 43 1.58 -18.51 11.74
N ALA A 44 2.27 -17.39 11.55
CA ALA A 44 1.85 -16.39 10.57
C ALA A 44 1.63 -17.10 9.23
N PRO A 45 0.61 -16.74 8.45
CA PRO A 45 0.32 -17.41 7.20
C PRO A 45 1.57 -17.39 6.31
N GLN A 46 2.11 -18.58 6.00
CA GLN A 46 3.22 -18.78 5.06
C GLN A 46 2.83 -18.22 3.69
N ARG A 47 3.07 -16.93 3.49
CA ARG A 47 2.82 -16.25 2.24
C ARG A 47 3.96 -15.30 1.88
N ALA A 48 5.19 -15.81 1.98
CA ALA A 48 6.34 -15.32 1.24
C ALA A 48 7.53 -16.29 1.40
N LYS A 49 7.40 -17.53 0.92
CA LYS A 49 8.58 -18.32 0.52
C LYS A 49 8.79 -18.15 -0.98
N GLN A 50 9.05 -16.93 -1.44
CA GLN A 50 9.68 -16.67 -2.74
C GLN A 50 10.49 -15.37 -2.63
N GLN A 51 11.82 -15.55 -2.63
CA GLN A 51 12.87 -14.60 -3.01
C GLN A 51 13.15 -13.44 -2.04
N ASN A 52 13.92 -13.73 -0.99
CA ASN A 52 14.87 -12.75 -0.46
C ASN A 52 16.10 -12.77 -1.38
N LEU A 53 16.03 -12.01 -2.47
CA LEU A 53 17.24 -11.58 -3.15
C LEU A 53 17.78 -10.40 -2.34
N THR A 54 19.04 -10.49 -1.95
CA THR A 54 19.75 -9.36 -1.37
C THR A 54 19.75 -8.19 -2.36
N TYR A 55 19.80 -6.96 -1.87
CA TYR A 55 19.79 -5.77 -2.73
C TYR A 55 20.88 -5.82 -3.81
N ALA A 56 22.02 -6.44 -3.50
CA ALA A 56 23.11 -6.72 -4.44
C ALA A 56 22.68 -7.61 -5.62
N GLU A 57 21.92 -8.68 -5.37
CA GLU A 57 21.47 -9.59 -6.43
C GLU A 57 20.39 -8.97 -7.33
N VAL A 58 19.56 -8.07 -6.80
CA VAL A 58 18.59 -7.31 -7.61
C VAL A 58 19.29 -6.32 -8.55
N VAL A 59 20.37 -5.69 -8.06
CA VAL A 59 21.20 -4.77 -8.87
C VAL A 59 21.97 -5.54 -9.95
N GLU A 60 22.50 -6.72 -9.66
CA GLU A 60 23.18 -7.57 -10.66
C GLU A 60 22.22 -8.09 -11.74
N GLN A 61 20.99 -8.50 -11.38
CA GLN A 61 19.99 -8.91 -12.38
C GLN A 61 19.58 -7.76 -13.33
N HIS A 62 19.52 -6.53 -12.81
CA HIS A 62 19.23 -5.34 -13.62
C HIS A 62 20.39 -4.95 -14.55
N LEU A 63 21.64 -5.17 -14.13
CA LEU A 63 22.83 -4.94 -14.96
C LEU A 63 22.98 -6.00 -16.07
N ALA A 64 22.72 -7.28 -15.75
CA ALA A 64 22.78 -8.39 -16.72
C ALA A 64 21.69 -8.30 -17.80
N SER A 65 20.52 -7.73 -17.49
CA SER A 65 19.43 -7.51 -18.44
C SER A 65 19.68 -6.33 -19.38
N SER A 66 20.55 -5.38 -18.99
CA SER A 66 20.89 -4.20 -19.78
C SER A 66 22.00 -4.44 -20.80
N THR A 67 22.85 -5.45 -20.60
CA THR A 67 23.94 -5.84 -21.52
C THR A 67 23.46 -6.73 -22.66
N THR A 68 22.42 -7.54 -22.45
CA THR A 68 21.83 -8.39 -23.50
C THR A 68 20.98 -7.62 -24.51
N ALA A 69 20.39 -6.48 -24.11
CA ALA A 69 19.57 -5.65 -25.00
C ALA A 69 20.38 -4.80 -26.01
N LYS A 70 21.69 -4.65 -25.83
CA LYS A 70 22.55 -3.85 -26.73
C LYS A 70 23.23 -4.66 -27.83
N ASN A 71 23.18 -5.99 -27.78
CA ASN A 71 23.88 -6.87 -28.72
C ASN A 71 22.99 -7.51 -29.80
N SER A 72 21.68 -7.25 -29.83
CA SER A 72 20.76 -7.81 -30.84
C SER A 72 20.42 -6.87 -31.99
N GLU A 73 21.03 -5.68 -32.09
CA GLU A 73 20.73 -4.69 -33.14
C GLU A 73 21.76 -4.61 -34.28
N LYS A 74 22.73 -5.52 -34.32
CA LYS A 74 23.62 -5.66 -35.47
C LYS A 74 23.56 -7.09 -36.00
N VAL A 75 23.54 -7.20 -37.32
CA VAL A 75 23.53 -8.41 -38.15
C VAL A 75 22.13 -8.85 -38.60
N THR A 76 21.62 -8.26 -39.69
CA THR A 76 21.54 -8.94 -41.00
C THR A 76 21.02 -7.97 -42.07
N PHE A 77 21.93 -7.48 -42.92
CA PHE A 77 21.59 -6.94 -44.24
C PHE A 77 22.02 -8.01 -45.26
N ARG A 78 21.06 -8.75 -45.84
CA ARG A 78 21.35 -9.62 -46.97
C ARG A 78 20.17 -9.67 -47.94
N GLN A 79 20.44 -9.09 -49.10
CA GLN A 79 19.76 -9.22 -50.40
C GLN A 79 19.24 -10.64 -50.65
N LYS A 80 17.98 -10.77 -51.11
CA LYS A 80 17.56 -11.82 -52.04
C LYS A 80 16.30 -11.41 -52.80
N GLN A 81 16.40 -11.50 -54.12
CA GLN A 81 15.33 -11.28 -55.07
C GLN A 81 14.33 -12.44 -55.09
N GLY A 82 13.10 -12.12 -55.50
CA GLY A 82 12.26 -12.91 -56.40
C GLY A 82 11.82 -14.29 -55.94
N THR A 83 10.54 -14.44 -55.58
CA THR A 83 9.67 -15.49 -56.14
C THR A 83 8.20 -15.24 -55.79
N VAL A 84 7.39 -15.24 -56.84
CA VAL A 84 5.92 -15.15 -56.83
C VAL A 84 5.33 -16.43 -56.26
N LYS A 85 4.52 -16.34 -55.20
CA LYS A 85 3.43 -17.29 -54.93
C LYS A 85 2.24 -16.57 -54.28
N GLN A 86 1.08 -16.84 -54.87
CA GLN A 86 -0.25 -16.39 -54.51
C GLN A 86 -0.75 -17.00 -53.19
N SER A 87 -1.73 -16.30 -52.61
CA SER A 87 -2.79 -16.83 -51.74
C SER A 87 -2.43 -17.12 -50.28
N GLN A 88 -2.79 -16.21 -49.37
CA GLN A 88 -4.04 -16.30 -48.59
C GLN A 88 -4.11 -15.12 -47.62
N GLU A 89 -5.18 -14.34 -47.72
CA GLU A 89 -5.47 -13.20 -46.86
C GLU A 89 -5.72 -13.64 -45.42
N CYS A 90 -4.76 -13.36 -44.54
CA CYS A 90 -5.00 -13.24 -43.11
C CYS A 90 -4.80 -11.78 -42.72
N ASN A 91 -5.92 -11.06 -42.62
CA ASN A 91 -6.02 -9.71 -42.07
C ASN A 91 -5.62 -9.71 -40.59
N ASN A 92 -4.32 -9.57 -40.31
CA ASN A 92 -3.84 -9.12 -39.01
C ASN A 92 -3.37 -7.68 -39.16
N GLY A 93 -4.34 -6.77 -39.02
CA GLY A 93 -4.14 -5.33 -38.99
C GLY A 93 -3.14 -4.95 -37.91
N VAL A 94 -2.01 -4.43 -38.39
CA VAL A 94 -1.01 -3.67 -37.66
C VAL A 94 -1.70 -2.55 -36.88
N THR A 95 -1.91 -2.75 -35.57
CA THR A 95 -2.28 -1.66 -34.63
C THR A 95 -0.99 -1.03 -34.09
N GLY A 96 -0.19 -0.53 -35.02
CA GLY A 96 1.01 0.24 -34.72
C GLY A 96 0.70 1.72 -34.62
N ASN A 97 0.85 2.27 -33.41
CA ASN A 97 1.40 3.61 -33.21
C ASN A 97 0.51 4.85 -33.43
N SER A 98 -0.74 4.85 -32.94
CA SER A 98 -1.61 6.05 -32.90
C SER A 98 -1.72 6.74 -31.52
N ASN A 99 -0.98 6.28 -30.51
CA ASN A 99 -1.13 6.80 -29.13
C ASN A 99 -0.27 8.03 -28.78
N ASN A 100 0.61 8.51 -29.68
CA ASN A 100 1.53 9.59 -29.32
C ASN A 100 1.03 11.01 -29.70
N GLU A 101 0.21 11.16 -30.74
CA GLU A 101 -0.29 12.48 -31.17
C GLU A 101 -1.43 13.04 -30.30
N PHE A 102 -2.17 12.19 -29.59
CA PHE A 102 -3.25 12.63 -28.70
C PHE A 102 -2.71 13.44 -27.50
N THR A 103 -1.47 13.16 -27.07
CA THR A 103 -0.87 13.82 -25.90
C THR A 103 -0.50 15.29 -26.15
N GLY A 104 -0.22 15.69 -27.40
CA GLY A 104 0.16 17.05 -27.76
C GLY A 104 -0.99 18.05 -27.76
N VAL A 105 -2.15 17.64 -28.27
CA VAL A 105 -3.36 18.49 -28.34
C VAL A 105 -3.94 18.73 -26.94
N GLU A 106 -3.90 17.72 -26.07
CA GLU A 106 -4.41 17.84 -24.71
C GLU A 106 -3.52 18.72 -23.83
N ARG A 107 -2.19 18.69 -24.04
CA ARG A 107 -1.25 19.62 -23.41
C ARG A 107 -1.53 21.08 -23.80
N LYS A 108 -1.78 21.37 -25.08
CA LYS A 108 -2.12 22.72 -25.55
C LYS A 108 -3.46 23.22 -24.98
N ARG A 109 -4.51 22.37 -24.98
CA ARG A 109 -5.81 22.69 -24.37
C ARG A 109 -5.71 22.98 -22.87
N ASN A 110 -4.87 22.24 -22.14
CA ASN A 110 -4.64 22.49 -20.71
C ASN A 110 -3.88 23.79 -20.45
N LYS A 111 -2.94 24.18 -21.33
CA LYS A 111 -2.21 25.47 -21.22
C LYS A 111 -3.15 26.66 -21.40
N VAL A 112 -4.07 26.60 -22.38
CA VAL A 112 -5.09 27.66 -22.61
C VAL A 112 -6.03 27.78 -21.41
N LYS A 113 -6.53 26.66 -20.88
CA LYS A 113 -7.40 26.66 -19.69
C LYS A 113 -6.71 27.24 -18.45
N LYS A 114 -5.43 26.95 -18.24
CA LYS A 114 -4.66 27.50 -17.12
C LYS A 114 -4.60 29.03 -17.18
N ASN A 115 -4.51 29.60 -18.37
CA ASN A 115 -4.43 31.06 -18.55
C ASN A 115 -5.76 31.76 -18.20
N ILE A 116 -6.91 31.16 -18.51
CA ILE A 116 -8.23 31.73 -18.21
C ILE A 116 -8.45 31.94 -16.70
N TYR A 117 -8.08 30.96 -15.88
CA TYR A 117 -8.27 31.06 -14.42
C TYR A 117 -7.32 32.06 -13.77
N VAL A 118 -6.09 32.16 -14.27
CA VAL A 118 -5.12 33.15 -13.79
C VAL A 118 -5.60 34.56 -14.09
N LYS A 119 -6.06 34.81 -15.32
CA LYS A 119 -6.62 36.11 -15.68
C LYS A 119 -7.85 36.46 -14.85
N LYS A 120 -8.78 35.51 -14.69
CA LYS A 120 -9.95 35.71 -13.82
C LYS A 120 -9.53 36.02 -12.36
N TYR A 121 -8.50 35.36 -11.83
CA TYR A 121 -7.99 35.64 -10.48
C TYR A 121 -7.43 37.06 -10.37
N GLN A 122 -6.65 37.49 -11.36
CA GLN A 122 -6.13 38.86 -11.45
C GLN A 122 -7.26 39.89 -11.49
N ASP A 123 -8.24 39.70 -12.38
CA ASP A 123 -9.38 40.61 -12.53
C ASP A 123 -10.20 40.72 -11.22
N GLU A 124 -10.36 39.63 -10.47
CA GLU A 124 -11.05 39.62 -9.17
C GLU A 124 -10.25 40.33 -8.07
N ILE A 125 -8.93 40.15 -8.06
CA ILE A 125 -8.04 40.87 -7.13
C ILE A 125 -8.09 42.36 -7.43
N GLU A 126 -7.88 42.75 -8.69
CA GLU A 126 -7.90 44.15 -9.11
C GLU A 126 -9.22 44.82 -8.75
N ARG A 127 -10.34 44.11 -8.95
CA ARG A 127 -11.67 44.62 -8.55
C ARG A 127 -11.82 44.76 -7.04
N GLY A 128 -11.36 43.78 -6.26
CA GLY A 128 -11.42 43.82 -4.80
C GLY A 128 -10.51 44.90 -4.19
N LEU A 129 -9.35 45.15 -4.81
CA LEU A 129 -8.41 46.16 -4.37
C LEU A 129 -8.78 47.57 -4.86
N SER A 130 -9.44 47.73 -6.01
CA SER A 130 -9.87 49.04 -6.54
C SER A 130 -10.94 49.70 -5.66
N GLY A 131 -11.77 48.92 -4.98
CA GLY A 131 -12.79 49.44 -4.05
C GLY A 131 -12.22 49.88 -2.70
N CYS A 132 -10.95 49.61 -2.44
CA CYS A 132 -10.27 50.07 -1.25
C CYS A 132 -9.50 51.34 -1.64
N SER A 133 -10.01 52.51 -1.27
CA SER A 133 -9.27 53.77 -1.41
C SER A 133 -8.08 53.73 -0.45
N TRP A 134 -6.87 53.50 -0.99
CA TRP A 134 -5.65 53.30 -0.20
C TRP A 134 -4.82 54.56 -0.02
N THR A 135 -5.15 55.64 -0.71
CA THR A 135 -4.26 56.80 -0.86
C THR A 135 -4.38 57.82 0.27
N ASP A 136 -5.44 57.77 1.10
CA ASP A 136 -5.73 58.84 2.06
C ASP A 136 -5.76 58.41 3.55
N GLN A 137 -5.57 57.13 3.87
CA GLN A 137 -5.51 56.68 5.27
C GLN A 137 -4.06 56.64 5.74
N SER A 138 -3.68 57.54 6.66
CA SER A 138 -2.34 57.51 7.23
C SER A 138 -2.13 56.19 8.00
N LEU A 139 -1.03 55.51 7.68
CA LEU A 139 -0.65 54.22 8.27
C LEU A 139 0.07 54.43 9.61
N ASP A 140 -0.42 55.37 10.42
CA ASP A 140 0.32 55.87 11.59
C ASP A 140 0.15 54.97 12.82
N SER A 141 -0.70 53.95 12.74
CA SER A 141 -0.96 53.00 13.83
C SER A 141 -0.77 51.56 13.37
N ILE A 142 -0.18 50.74 14.25
CA ILE A 142 -0.04 49.29 14.07
C ILE A 142 -1.39 48.65 13.78
N ALA A 143 -2.47 49.10 14.44
CA ALA A 143 -3.82 48.59 14.21
C ALA A 143 -4.32 48.86 12.77
N SER A 144 -3.94 50.00 12.18
CA SER A 144 -4.28 50.34 10.78
C SER A 144 -3.54 49.42 9.80
N ILE A 145 -2.27 49.10 10.08
CA ILE A 145 -1.47 48.17 9.29
C ILE A 145 -2.03 46.74 9.37
N GLU A 146 -2.42 46.28 10.56
CA GLU A 146 -3.02 44.94 10.72
C GLU A 146 -4.35 44.82 9.97
N ASN A 147 -5.22 45.82 10.10
CA ASN A 147 -6.49 45.88 9.36
C ASN A 147 -6.25 45.85 7.85
N TYR A 148 -5.22 46.55 7.38
CA TYR A 148 -4.82 46.56 5.98
C TYR A 148 -4.39 45.16 5.48
N VAL A 149 -3.50 44.50 6.22
CA VAL A 149 -3.05 43.13 5.89
C VAL A 149 -4.23 42.15 5.89
N GLN A 150 -5.16 42.29 6.83
CA GLN A 150 -6.37 41.45 6.88
C GLN A 150 -7.26 41.67 5.66
N LYS A 151 -7.49 42.91 5.23
CA LYS A 151 -8.28 43.24 4.03
C LYS A 151 -7.66 42.67 2.76
N ILE A 152 -6.34 42.83 2.57
CA ILE A 152 -5.63 42.22 1.43
C ILE A 152 -5.78 40.70 1.47
N THR A 153 -5.52 40.09 2.62
CA THR A 153 -5.62 38.64 2.80
C THR A 153 -7.03 38.14 2.50
N TYR A 154 -8.06 38.85 2.95
CA TYR A 154 -9.45 38.53 2.68
C TYR A 154 -9.78 38.63 1.18
N ASN A 155 -9.36 39.70 0.51
CA ASN A 155 -9.57 39.88 -0.92
C ASN A 155 -8.85 38.82 -1.76
N LEU A 156 -7.59 38.49 -1.43
CA LEU A 156 -6.84 37.42 -2.07
C LEU A 156 -7.54 36.06 -1.89
N LYS A 157 -7.99 35.74 -0.68
CA LYS A 157 -8.74 34.51 -0.39
C LYS A 157 -10.06 34.46 -1.18
N THR A 158 -10.82 35.55 -1.20
CA THR A 158 -12.11 35.63 -1.89
C THR A 158 -11.95 35.49 -3.39
N ALA A 159 -10.98 36.21 -3.99
CA ALA A 159 -10.63 36.09 -5.39
C ALA A 159 -10.17 34.65 -5.73
N ALA A 160 -9.35 34.03 -4.88
CA ALA A 160 -8.89 32.66 -5.10
C ALA A 160 -10.07 31.67 -5.10
N LEU A 161 -11.01 31.83 -4.17
CA LEU A 161 -12.21 30.98 -4.10
C LEU A 161 -13.16 31.18 -5.29
N SER A 162 -13.28 32.40 -5.84
CA SER A 162 -14.19 32.71 -6.95
C SER A 162 -13.61 32.39 -8.33
N SER A 163 -12.30 32.51 -8.48
CA SER A 163 -11.61 32.38 -9.78
C SER A 163 -10.95 31.02 -9.98
N MET A 164 -10.37 30.43 -8.93
CA MET A 164 -9.72 29.14 -9.07
C MET A 164 -10.77 28.04 -9.04
N PRO A 165 -10.65 27.04 -9.93
CA PRO A 165 -11.52 25.88 -9.86
C PRO A 165 -11.22 25.17 -8.56
N ILE A 166 -12.10 25.33 -7.57
CA ILE A 166 -12.13 24.49 -6.38
C ILE A 166 -12.40 23.09 -6.91
N LYS A 167 -11.33 22.32 -7.13
CA LYS A 167 -11.46 20.90 -7.42
C LYS A 167 -12.22 20.36 -6.23
N LYS A 168 -13.52 20.08 -6.40
CA LYS A 168 -14.30 19.33 -5.42
C LYS A 168 -13.41 18.16 -5.07
N SER A 169 -12.91 18.13 -3.84
CA SER A 169 -12.04 17.05 -3.38
C SER A 169 -12.81 15.80 -3.72
N LYS A 170 -12.35 15.03 -4.73
CA LYS A 170 -13.07 13.82 -5.12
C LYS A 170 -13.17 13.01 -3.83
N PRO A 171 -14.40 12.72 -3.35
CA PRO A 171 -14.61 12.19 -2.00
C PRO A 171 -13.64 11.05 -1.79
N LEU A 172 -12.69 11.29 -0.87
CA LEU A 172 -11.51 10.52 -0.48
C LEU A 172 -11.35 9.18 -1.23
N LEU A 173 -11.13 9.24 -2.54
CA LEU A 173 -10.65 8.08 -3.26
C LEU A 173 -9.21 7.93 -2.79
N LYS A 174 -8.89 6.76 -2.22
CA LYS A 174 -7.52 6.42 -1.85
C LYS A 174 -6.58 6.75 -3.02
N ARG A 175 -5.40 7.30 -2.75
CA ARG A 175 -4.50 7.88 -3.78
C ARG A 175 -4.20 6.91 -4.93
N TYR A 176 -4.12 5.61 -4.63
CA TYR A 176 -3.92 4.54 -5.61
C TYR A 176 -5.11 4.27 -6.58
N TRP A 177 -6.25 4.95 -6.46
CA TRP A 177 -7.38 4.78 -7.40
C TRP A 177 -7.09 5.44 -8.76
N ASN A 178 -6.50 4.66 -9.66
CA ASN A 178 -6.27 5.07 -11.04
C ASN A 178 -7.45 4.69 -11.99
N THR A 179 -7.38 5.19 -13.23
CA THR A 179 -8.41 4.97 -14.26
C THR A 179 -8.59 3.50 -14.63
N ASN A 180 -7.50 2.72 -14.65
CA ASN A 180 -7.54 1.28 -14.89
C ASN A 180 -8.33 0.55 -13.79
N LEU A 181 -8.06 0.87 -12.51
CA LEU A 181 -8.77 0.32 -11.37
C LEU A 181 -10.28 0.67 -11.42
N LEU A 182 -10.62 1.89 -11.82
CA LEU A 182 -12.00 2.33 -12.05
C LEU A 182 -12.69 1.51 -13.14
N ALA A 183 -12.02 1.26 -14.26
CA ALA A 183 -12.54 0.44 -15.34
C ALA A 183 -12.79 -1.01 -14.88
N LEU A 184 -11.82 -1.63 -14.21
CA LEU A 184 -11.94 -2.99 -13.67
C LEU A 184 -13.05 -3.09 -12.62
N ASN A 185 -13.17 -2.12 -11.71
CA ASN A 185 -14.23 -2.10 -10.71
C ASN A 185 -15.63 -1.98 -11.34
N LYS A 186 -15.78 -1.16 -12.39
CA LYS A 186 -17.04 -1.05 -13.14
C LYS A 186 -17.42 -2.39 -13.77
N LYS A 187 -16.48 -3.06 -14.47
CA LYS A 187 -16.69 -4.40 -15.05
C LYS A 187 -17.04 -5.43 -13.99
N PHE A 188 -16.26 -5.48 -12.91
CA PHE A 188 -16.51 -6.35 -11.75
C PHE A 188 -17.91 -6.16 -11.15
N LYS A 189 -18.34 -4.91 -10.91
CA LYS A 189 -19.68 -4.60 -10.40
C LYS A 189 -20.79 -5.00 -11.37
N LEU A 190 -20.57 -4.87 -12.68
CA LEU A 190 -21.52 -5.30 -13.70
C LEU A 190 -21.69 -6.82 -13.68
N CYS A 191 -20.61 -7.59 -13.79
CA CYS A 191 -20.68 -9.06 -13.74
C CYS A 191 -21.24 -9.57 -12.41
N ARG A 192 -20.95 -8.91 -11.29
CA ARG A 192 -21.59 -9.23 -10.01
C ARG A 192 -23.11 -9.07 -10.09
N ARG A 193 -23.63 -7.99 -10.68
CA ARG A 193 -25.08 -7.78 -10.85
C ARG A 193 -25.71 -8.85 -11.74
N THR A 194 -25.06 -9.23 -12.84
CA THR A 194 -25.50 -10.33 -13.71
C THR A 194 -25.57 -11.66 -12.95
N TRP A 195 -24.52 -12.00 -12.21
CA TRP A 195 -24.49 -13.21 -11.38
C TRP A 195 -25.59 -13.21 -10.30
N LEU A 196 -25.86 -12.05 -9.67
CA LEU A 196 -26.97 -11.90 -8.71
C LEU A 196 -28.33 -12.11 -9.39
N ARG A 197 -28.55 -11.52 -10.58
CA ARG A 197 -29.79 -11.66 -11.36
C ARG A 197 -30.06 -13.11 -11.76
N ASN A 198 -29.02 -13.89 -11.99
CA ASN A 198 -29.13 -15.32 -12.34
C ASN A 198 -29.37 -16.24 -11.13
N GLY A 199 -29.64 -15.70 -9.93
CA GLY A 199 -29.88 -16.51 -8.73
C GLY A 199 -28.62 -16.93 -7.96
N LYS A 200 -27.49 -16.26 -8.20
CA LYS A 200 -26.19 -16.54 -7.53
C LYS A 200 -25.70 -18.00 -7.69
N PRO A 201 -25.79 -18.60 -8.89
CA PRO A 201 -25.43 -20.00 -9.06
C PRO A 201 -23.94 -20.21 -8.72
N ARG A 202 -23.59 -21.37 -8.16
CA ARG A 202 -22.22 -21.73 -7.75
C ARG A 202 -21.72 -22.90 -8.58
N GLY A 203 -20.44 -22.89 -8.93
CA GLY A 203 -19.79 -24.01 -9.61
C GLY A 203 -19.19 -23.61 -10.95
N ARG A 204 -18.36 -24.50 -11.51
CA ARG A 204 -17.65 -24.26 -12.79
C ARG A 204 -18.56 -24.35 -14.02
N ASN A 205 -19.79 -24.85 -13.87
CA ASN A 205 -20.72 -24.99 -14.99
C ASN A 205 -21.45 -23.68 -15.31
N TYR A 206 -21.37 -22.67 -14.43
CA TYR A 206 -22.08 -21.41 -14.58
C TYR A 206 -21.14 -20.30 -15.04
N GLN A 207 -21.27 -19.90 -16.31
CA GLN A 207 -20.42 -18.87 -16.92
C GLN A 207 -20.42 -17.55 -16.12
N SER A 208 -21.60 -17.08 -15.68
CA SER A 208 -21.72 -15.87 -14.86
C SER A 208 -20.95 -15.92 -13.53
N TYR A 209 -20.80 -17.12 -12.93
CA TYR A 209 -20.00 -17.31 -11.72
C TYR A 209 -18.50 -17.24 -12.04
N ILE A 210 -18.05 -17.91 -13.11
CA ILE A 210 -16.65 -17.92 -13.54
C ILE A 210 -16.19 -16.49 -13.86
N GLU A 211 -16.93 -15.76 -14.69
CA GLU A 211 -16.61 -14.38 -15.08
C GLU A 211 -16.51 -13.44 -13.89
N TYR A 212 -17.49 -13.50 -12.98
CA TYR A 212 -17.47 -12.72 -11.74
C TYR A 212 -16.22 -13.01 -10.90
N LYS A 213 -15.85 -14.30 -10.74
CA LYS A 213 -14.69 -14.70 -9.93
C LYS A 213 -13.37 -14.30 -10.58
N ASN A 214 -13.26 -14.40 -11.91
CA ASN A 214 -12.08 -13.97 -12.66
C ASN A 214 -11.90 -12.45 -12.55
N LEU A 215 -12.93 -11.66 -12.86
CA LEU A 215 -12.86 -10.19 -12.73
C LEU A 215 -12.59 -9.72 -11.30
N LYS A 216 -13.12 -10.43 -10.29
CA LYS A 216 -12.80 -10.15 -8.88
C LYS A 216 -11.31 -10.40 -8.59
N ARG A 217 -10.73 -11.47 -9.15
CA ARG A 217 -9.30 -11.79 -9.00
C ARG A 217 -8.44 -10.73 -9.69
N ASP A 218 -8.80 -10.35 -10.91
CA ASP A 218 -8.07 -9.35 -11.70
C ASP A 218 -8.10 -7.97 -11.03
N PHE A 219 -9.29 -7.54 -10.57
CA PHE A 219 -9.42 -6.31 -9.80
C PHE A 219 -8.53 -6.31 -8.55
N ARG A 220 -8.50 -7.41 -7.78
CA ARG A 220 -7.63 -7.51 -6.58
C ARG A 220 -6.15 -7.50 -6.93
N LYS A 221 -5.75 -8.14 -8.03
CA LYS A 221 -4.35 -8.14 -8.51
C LYS A 221 -3.94 -6.73 -8.91
N ALA A 222 -4.76 -6.05 -9.72
CA ALA A 222 -4.53 -4.67 -10.11
C ALA A 222 -4.53 -3.70 -8.91
N GLN A 223 -5.40 -3.95 -7.92
CA GLN A 223 -5.47 -3.13 -6.71
C GLN A 223 -4.21 -3.24 -5.87
N ARG A 224 -3.71 -4.46 -5.63
CA ARG A 224 -2.44 -4.65 -4.90
C ARG A 224 -1.27 -3.98 -5.62
N ARG A 225 -1.20 -4.11 -6.95
CA ARG A 225 -0.18 -3.43 -7.74
C ARG A 225 -0.27 -1.91 -7.62
N ALA A 226 -1.49 -1.35 -7.74
CA ALA A 226 -1.68 0.09 -7.61
C ALA A 226 -1.34 0.62 -6.20
N ILE A 227 -1.58 -0.17 -5.14
CA ILE A 227 -1.16 0.16 -3.78
C ILE A 227 0.37 0.21 -3.71
N TYR A 228 1.04 -0.86 -4.16
CA TYR A 228 2.49 -0.93 -4.19
C TYR A 228 3.13 0.21 -4.98
N ASP A 229 2.62 0.49 -6.18
CA ASP A 229 3.12 1.58 -7.03
C ASP A 229 2.98 2.95 -6.36
N GLU A 230 1.97 3.14 -5.50
CA GLU A 230 1.79 4.39 -4.75
C GLU A 230 2.68 4.46 -3.52
N GLU A 231 2.85 3.33 -2.81
CA GLU A 231 3.81 3.21 -1.69
C GLU A 231 5.24 3.49 -2.16
N MET A 232 5.65 2.96 -3.32
CA MET A 232 6.97 3.23 -3.90
C MET A 232 7.16 4.72 -4.22
N LYS A 233 6.13 5.41 -4.73
CA LYS A 233 6.21 6.87 -4.96
C LYS A 233 6.32 7.66 -3.67
N ASP A 234 5.60 7.24 -2.64
CA ASP A 234 5.68 7.89 -1.33
C ASP A 234 7.09 7.69 -0.74
N LEU A 235 7.73 6.53 -0.94
CA LEU A 235 9.14 6.30 -0.57
C LEU A 235 10.12 7.16 -1.38
N GLU A 236 9.99 7.21 -2.71
CA GLU A 236 10.81 8.09 -3.56
C GLU A 236 10.67 9.57 -3.18
N TYR A 237 9.47 9.97 -2.76
CA TYR A 237 9.20 11.32 -2.27
C TYR A 237 9.89 11.59 -0.93
N LEU A 238 9.83 10.64 0.00
CA LEU A 238 10.52 10.73 1.29
C LEU A 238 12.04 10.79 1.12
N GLU A 239 12.61 10.00 0.22
CA GLU A 239 14.05 10.01 -0.09
C GLU A 239 14.50 11.40 -0.55
N LYS A 240 13.73 12.06 -1.42
CA LYS A 240 14.04 13.42 -1.87
C LYS A 240 13.93 14.47 -0.78
N GLU A 241 12.98 14.30 0.16
CA GLU A 241 12.80 15.26 1.25
C GLU A 241 13.81 15.10 2.36
N HIS A 242 14.35 13.89 2.55
CA HIS A 242 15.43 13.62 3.50
C HIS A 242 16.62 14.56 3.26
N ASP A 243 16.94 14.85 2.00
CA ASP A 243 18.07 15.71 1.62
C ASP A 243 17.79 17.21 1.83
N ILE A 244 16.51 17.60 2.00
CA ILE A 244 16.09 19.00 2.13
C ILE A 244 15.92 19.38 3.61
N ASP A 245 15.16 18.59 4.37
CA ASP A 245 14.87 18.88 5.79
C ASP A 245 14.65 17.60 6.59
N ARG A 246 15.66 17.28 7.40
CA ARG A 246 15.68 16.10 8.27
C ARG A 246 14.56 16.10 9.31
N SER A 247 14.17 17.25 9.86
CA SER A 247 13.13 17.33 10.89
C SER A 247 11.75 17.04 10.31
N ASP A 248 11.48 17.59 9.13
CA ASP A 248 10.25 17.36 8.39
C ASP A 248 10.11 15.92 7.93
N PHE A 249 11.21 15.29 7.51
CA PHE A 249 11.28 13.88 7.16
C PHE A 249 10.86 12.97 8.32
N PHE A 250 11.48 13.10 9.50
CA PHE A 250 11.12 12.27 10.66
C PHE A 250 9.69 12.50 11.13
N ARG A 251 9.20 13.74 11.05
CA ARG A 251 7.80 14.06 11.35
C ARG A 251 6.83 13.33 10.40
N LYS A 252 7.16 13.22 9.12
CA LYS A 252 6.36 12.51 8.12
C LYS A 252 6.41 11.00 8.34
N ILE A 253 7.59 10.43 8.55
CA ILE A 253 7.72 9.00 8.92
C ILE A 253 6.88 8.69 10.16
N SER A 254 6.99 9.51 11.21
CA SER A 254 6.22 9.33 12.45
C SER A 254 4.71 9.39 12.25
N ARG A 255 4.21 10.10 11.22
CA ARG A 255 2.78 10.12 10.87
C ARG A 255 2.37 8.89 10.06
N MET A 256 3.25 8.39 9.19
CA MET A 256 2.99 7.20 8.39
C MET A 256 2.97 5.94 9.26
N THR A 257 3.87 5.83 10.24
CA THR A 257 3.92 4.69 11.17
C THR A 257 2.72 4.66 12.12
N LYS A 258 2.21 5.82 12.55
CA LYS A 258 1.03 5.93 13.43
C LYS A 258 -0.27 5.38 12.81
N GLN A 259 -0.39 5.34 11.48
CA GLN A 259 -1.56 4.76 10.81
C GLN A 259 -1.61 3.23 10.86
N SER A 260 -0.49 2.56 11.19
CA SER A 260 -0.45 1.11 11.38
C SER A 260 -0.83 0.66 12.78
N GLN A 261 -1.22 1.56 13.68
CA GLN A 261 -1.84 1.17 14.96
C GLN A 261 -3.30 0.75 14.74
N ASN A 262 -3.52 -0.24 13.85
CA ASN A 262 -4.48 -1.27 14.21
C ASN A 262 -3.97 -1.80 15.53
N THR A 263 -4.75 -1.51 16.59
CA THR A 263 -4.68 -2.08 17.93
C THR A 263 -3.62 -3.18 18.01
N ASN A 264 -2.50 -2.85 18.66
CA ASN A 264 -1.46 -3.79 19.05
C ASN A 264 -2.09 -5.18 19.24
N ASP A 265 -1.81 -6.11 18.33
CA ASP A 265 -1.94 -7.53 18.64
C ASP A 265 -0.97 -7.71 19.79
N ALA A 266 -1.48 -7.54 21.00
CA ALA A 266 -0.69 -7.62 22.20
C ALA A 266 -0.02 -8.98 22.19
N LEU A 267 1.28 -8.98 22.48
CA LEU A 267 2.10 -10.19 22.40
C LEU A 267 1.44 -11.23 23.31
N LEU A 268 0.99 -12.34 22.71
CA LEU A 268 0.44 -13.47 23.44
C LEU A 268 1.58 -14.45 23.70
N VAL A 269 2.06 -14.51 24.94
CA VAL A 269 2.99 -15.55 25.39
C VAL A 269 2.21 -16.50 26.26
N ASP A 270 2.18 -17.78 25.87
CA ASP A 270 1.40 -18.83 26.53
C ASP A 270 -0.09 -18.50 26.68
N GLY A 271 -0.65 -17.82 25.67
CA GLY A 271 -2.04 -17.39 25.67
C GLY A 271 -2.36 -16.24 26.64
N LYS A 272 -1.37 -15.72 27.38
CA LYS A 272 -1.51 -14.52 28.20
C LYS A 272 -1.12 -13.30 27.39
N ARG A 273 -2.00 -12.31 27.44
CA ARG A 273 -1.80 -11.02 26.81
C ARG A 273 -0.86 -10.18 27.66
N ILE A 274 0.20 -9.67 27.04
CA ILE A 274 1.20 -8.87 27.73
C ILE A 274 1.02 -7.42 27.37
N ASP A 275 0.52 -6.66 28.34
CA ASP A 275 0.24 -5.23 28.19
C ASP A 275 1.23 -4.35 28.98
N VAL A 276 2.13 -4.96 29.78
CA VAL A 276 3.11 -4.26 30.62
C VAL A 276 4.49 -4.28 29.96
N GLU A 277 5.10 -3.10 29.80
CA GLU A 277 6.41 -2.93 29.16
C GLU A 277 7.52 -3.75 29.84
N GLN A 278 7.52 -3.83 31.18
CA GLN A 278 8.51 -4.60 31.92
C GLN A 278 8.42 -6.10 31.67
N GLU A 279 7.21 -6.65 31.55
CA GLU A 279 6.97 -8.05 31.22
C GLU A 279 7.40 -8.36 29.79
N LEU A 280 7.17 -7.42 28.86
CA LEU A 280 7.64 -7.54 27.49
C LEU A 280 9.18 -7.59 27.46
N LEU A 281 9.86 -6.72 28.19
CA LEU A 281 11.32 -6.70 28.28
C LEU A 281 11.88 -7.95 28.93
N SER A 282 11.24 -8.50 29.97
CA SER A 282 11.69 -9.75 30.59
C SER A 282 11.59 -10.93 29.62
N ILE A 283 10.54 -10.99 28.81
CA ILE A 283 10.36 -12.06 27.83
C ILE A 283 11.35 -11.95 26.68
N TRP A 284 11.60 -10.74 26.19
CA TRP A 284 12.66 -10.55 25.20
C TRP A 284 14.03 -10.92 25.77
N ARG A 285 14.30 -10.56 27.03
CA ARG A 285 15.53 -10.95 27.70
C ARG A 285 15.66 -12.47 27.74
N GLU A 286 14.65 -13.18 28.24
CA GLU A 286 14.64 -14.65 28.32
C GLU A 286 14.79 -15.29 26.93
N HIS A 287 14.05 -14.78 25.94
CA HIS A 287 14.15 -15.25 24.56
C HIS A 287 15.56 -15.10 23.98
N TYR A 288 16.18 -13.94 24.15
CA TYR A 288 17.55 -13.72 23.68
C TYR A 288 18.57 -14.46 24.52
N GLU A 289 18.36 -14.58 25.84
CA GLU A 289 19.21 -15.38 26.71
C GLU A 289 19.20 -16.84 26.27
N ASP A 290 18.06 -17.42 25.91
CA ASP A 290 17.97 -18.77 25.34
C ASP A 290 18.66 -18.88 23.98
N LEU A 291 18.53 -17.87 23.11
CA LEU A 291 19.21 -17.85 21.81
C LEU A 291 20.74 -17.77 21.96
N TYR A 292 21.22 -16.99 22.93
CA TYR A 292 22.64 -16.74 23.15
C TYR A 292 23.28 -17.68 24.17
N THR A 293 22.50 -18.51 24.87
CA THR A 293 23.01 -19.49 25.82
C THR A 293 23.18 -20.84 25.10
N PRO A 294 24.40 -21.18 24.65
CA PRO A 294 24.66 -22.40 23.89
C PRO A 294 24.27 -23.70 24.59
N LYS A 295 24.06 -23.68 25.92
CA LYS A 295 23.66 -24.85 26.70
C LYS A 295 22.24 -25.33 26.38
N ASN A 296 21.37 -24.45 25.88
CA ASN A 296 19.96 -24.76 25.64
C ASN A 296 19.64 -25.09 24.18
N ASN A 297 20.59 -24.84 23.26
CA ASN A 297 20.41 -25.13 21.85
C ASN A 297 21.04 -26.50 21.49
N PRO A 298 20.23 -27.53 21.19
CA PRO A 298 20.75 -28.85 20.84
C PRO A 298 21.56 -28.85 19.54
N ASP A 299 21.38 -27.83 18.70
CA ASP A 299 22.11 -27.64 17.44
C ASP A 299 23.38 -26.79 17.63
N PHE A 300 23.74 -26.44 18.87
CA PHE A 300 24.96 -25.70 19.13
C PHE A 300 26.21 -26.58 18.92
N ASP A 301 26.91 -26.35 17.82
CA ASP A 301 28.17 -27.02 17.51
C ASP A 301 29.34 -26.37 18.26
N LYS A 302 29.67 -26.95 19.42
CA LYS A 302 30.82 -26.54 20.23
C LYS A 302 32.15 -26.60 19.47
N ASN A 303 32.29 -27.54 18.54
CA ASN A 303 33.53 -27.70 17.78
C ASN A 303 33.69 -26.57 16.77
N PHE A 304 32.60 -26.18 16.09
CA PHE A 304 32.62 -25.03 15.18
C PHE A 304 32.98 -23.74 15.91
N LYS A 305 32.41 -23.51 17.11
CA LYS A 305 32.77 -22.34 17.92
C LYS A 305 34.26 -22.32 18.24
N MET A 306 34.81 -23.42 18.74
CA MET A 306 36.25 -23.51 19.06
C MET A 306 37.11 -23.23 17.83
N HIS A 307 36.74 -23.76 16.67
CA HIS A 307 37.47 -23.52 15.43
C HIS A 307 37.46 -22.05 15.01
N VAL A 308 36.33 -21.35 15.16
CA VAL A 308 36.25 -19.90 14.88
C VAL A 308 37.08 -19.09 15.85
N GLU A 309 37.05 -19.42 17.16
CA GLU A 309 37.86 -18.74 18.18
C GLU A 309 39.37 -18.94 17.94
N GLU A 310 39.79 -20.16 17.60
CA GLU A 310 41.18 -20.46 17.24
C GLU A 310 41.61 -19.72 15.97
N SER A 311 40.74 -19.67 14.95
CA SER A 311 41.01 -18.92 13.72
C SER A 311 41.15 -17.42 13.98
N LEU A 312 40.33 -16.85 14.86
CA LEU A 312 40.44 -15.43 15.24
C LEU A 312 41.72 -15.15 16.02
N HIS A 313 42.11 -16.03 16.94
CA HIS A 313 43.35 -15.87 17.71
C HIS A 313 44.58 -15.89 16.80
N ASN A 314 44.62 -16.80 15.81
CA ASN A 314 45.71 -16.86 14.84
C ASN A 314 45.80 -15.59 13.98
N ILE A 315 44.66 -14.99 13.59
CA ILE A 315 44.63 -13.73 12.85
C ILE A 315 45.18 -12.57 13.70
N GLU A 316 44.86 -12.56 15.00
CA GLU A 316 45.39 -11.56 15.93
C GLU A 316 46.90 -11.71 16.13
N GLU A 317 47.43 -12.93 16.24
CA GLU A 317 48.87 -13.19 16.36
C GLU A 317 49.65 -12.83 15.09
N GLU A 318 49.08 -13.06 13.90
CA GLU A 318 49.72 -12.66 12.63
C GLU A 318 49.72 -11.14 12.39
N SER A 319 48.90 -10.38 13.15
CA SER A 319 48.80 -8.92 13.03
C SER A 319 49.80 -8.14 13.91
N TYR A 320 50.61 -8.82 14.73
CA TYR A 320 51.63 -8.21 15.61
C TYR A 320 53.07 -8.48 15.13
#